data_AF-A0A9D1RE73-F1
#
_entry.id   AF-A0A9D1RE73-F1
#
_cell.length_a   1.000
_cell.length_b   1.000
_cell.length_c   1.000
_cell.angle_alpha   90.00
_cell.angle_beta   90.00
_cell.angle_gamma   90.00
#
_symmetry.space_group_name_H-M   'P 1'
#
loop_
_entity.id
_entity.type
_entity.pdbx_description
1 polymer ?
#
loop_
_entity_poly.entity_id
_entity_poly.type
_entity_poly.pdbx_seq_one_letter_code
_entity_poly.pdbx_strand_id
1 'polypeptide(L)'
;MTLQELLKENYKDDMTVADIEQALKNVQLPTTGISKEALDKATADAAAWKKKYRDQLDDATRKQEEAEEKQRQTEEKLARYEKSVAISELTNEYLKLGYDADLAKSTATAQYDGNTEALFKNMKQHEQQMQDSIKDLKQKSTSPPPINNGGDQNIPSPDMAVSNPLGYVSQILDQCKGEQEE
;
A
#
# COMPACT_ATOMS: atom_id res chain seq x y z
N MET A 1 -43.21 8.13 52.93
CA MET A 1 -43.84 9.32 53.54
C MET A 1 -44.86 8.84 54.54
N THR A 2 -44.46 8.76 55.80
CA THR A 2 -45.31 8.50 56.95
C THR A 2 -45.83 9.82 57.53
N LEU A 3 -46.84 9.76 58.41
CA LEU A 3 -47.41 10.95 59.07
C LEU A 3 -46.35 11.70 59.91
N GLN A 4 -45.45 10.95 60.55
CA GLN A 4 -44.31 11.48 61.30
C GLN A 4 -43.33 12.24 60.40
N GLU A 5 -43.09 11.77 59.17
CA GLU A 5 -42.22 12.45 58.20
C GLU A 5 -42.83 13.74 57.65
N LEU A 6 -44.16 13.81 57.50
CA LEU A 6 -44.87 14.99 57.00
C LEU A 6 -45.00 16.08 58.06
N LEU A 7 -45.23 15.70 59.32
CA LEU A 7 -45.46 16.63 60.42
C LEU A 7 -44.19 16.97 61.21
N LYS A 8 -43.09 16.23 61.04
CA LYS A 8 -41.77 16.44 61.68
C LYS A 8 -41.91 16.80 63.17
N GLU A 9 -41.47 17.99 63.57
CA GLU A 9 -41.45 18.45 64.96
C GLU A 9 -42.85 18.69 65.57
N ASN A 10 -43.90 18.75 64.73
CA ASN A 10 -45.29 18.89 65.18
C ASN A 10 -45.99 17.54 65.38
N TYR A 11 -45.34 16.41 65.07
CA TYR A 11 -45.90 15.08 65.28
C TYR A 11 -45.81 14.67 66.75
N LYS A 12 -46.92 14.22 67.32
CA LYS A 12 -47.00 13.60 68.65
C LYS A 12 -47.83 12.32 68.54
N ASP A 13 -47.43 11.27 69.25
CA ASP A 13 -48.08 9.96 69.19
C ASP A 13 -49.54 9.99 69.70
N ASP A 14 -49.92 11.00 70.48
CA ASP A 14 -51.24 11.17 71.09
C ASP A 14 -52.09 12.29 70.46
N MET A 15 -51.93 12.59 69.17
CA MET A 15 -52.78 13.57 68.49
C MET A 15 -54.18 13.03 68.21
N THR A 16 -55.21 13.86 68.42
CA THR A 16 -56.58 13.52 68.01
C THR A 16 -56.74 13.66 66.49
N VAL A 17 -57.68 12.94 65.89
CA VAL A 17 -57.93 12.97 64.43
C VAL A 17 -58.16 14.40 63.93
N ALA A 18 -58.82 15.24 64.73
CA ALA A 18 -59.06 16.64 64.41
C ALA A 18 -57.78 17.49 64.39
N ASP A 19 -56.85 17.24 65.32
CA ASP A 19 -55.54 17.91 65.36
C ASP A 19 -54.66 17.47 64.19
N ILE A 20 -54.74 16.20 63.80
CA ILE A 20 -54.07 15.67 62.61
C ILE A 20 -54.58 16.36 61.35
N GLU A 21 -55.89 16.55 61.20
CA GLU A 21 -56.48 17.27 60.07
C GLU A 21 -56.06 18.74 60.03
N GLN A 22 -55.99 19.42 61.18
CA GLN A 22 -55.50 20.81 61.23
C GLN A 22 -54.01 20.91 60.89
N ALA A 23 -53.20 19.99 61.42
CA ALA A 23 -51.78 19.97 61.15
C ALA A 23 -51.50 19.68 59.67
N LEU A 24 -52.23 18.73 59.06
CA LEU A 24 -52.14 18.40 57.64
C LEU A 24 -52.63 19.52 56.72
N LYS A 25 -53.62 20.33 57.12
CA LYS A 25 -54.05 21.51 56.35
C LYS A 25 -52.94 22.54 56.14
N ASN A 26 -51.99 22.61 57.07
CA ASN A 26 -50.86 23.53 57.01
C ASN A 26 -49.60 22.92 56.39
N VAL A 27 -49.59 21.61 56.11
CA VAL A 27 -48.48 20.95 55.40
C VAL A 27 -48.63 21.20 53.92
N GLN A 28 -47.84 22.14 53.38
CA GLN A 28 -47.55 22.14 51.95
C GLN A 28 -46.68 20.92 51.64
N LEU A 29 -47.24 19.95 50.91
CA LEU A 29 -46.42 18.93 50.26
C LEU A 29 -45.39 19.65 49.38
N PRO A 30 -44.11 19.25 49.39
CA PRO A 30 -43.14 19.80 48.48
C PRO A 30 -43.63 19.53 47.06
N THR A 31 -44.15 20.57 46.41
CA THR A 31 -44.35 20.61 44.97
C THR A 31 -42.97 20.78 44.34
N THR A 32 -42.08 19.80 44.56
CA THR A 32 -40.79 19.69 43.87
C THR A 32 -41.04 19.24 42.42
N GLY A 33 -41.97 19.91 41.74
CA GLY A 33 -41.94 20.01 40.30
C GLY A 33 -40.81 20.99 39.99
N ILE A 34 -39.81 20.51 39.25
CA ILE A 34 -38.80 21.39 38.64
C ILE A 34 -39.57 22.52 37.95
N SER A 35 -39.22 23.78 38.25
CA SER A 35 -39.88 24.93 37.62
C SER A 35 -39.84 24.76 36.10
N LYS A 36 -40.93 25.07 35.41
CA LYS A 36 -41.04 24.90 33.95
C LYS A 36 -39.85 25.53 33.23
N GLU A 37 -39.38 26.70 33.68
CA GLU A 37 -38.20 27.38 33.14
C GLU A 37 -36.91 26.56 33.27
N ALA A 38 -36.72 25.86 34.40
CA ALA A 38 -35.56 25.01 34.62
C ALA A 38 -35.63 23.72 33.79
N LEU A 39 -36.83 23.17 33.58
CA LEU A 39 -37.04 22.01 32.71
C LEU A 39 -36.84 22.38 31.23
N ASP A 40 -37.37 23.51 30.79
CA ASP A 40 -37.22 24.03 29.43
C ASP A 40 -35.74 24.34 29.14
N LYS A 41 -35.03 24.94 30.11
CA LYS A 41 -33.59 25.19 30.01
C LYS A 41 -32.77 23.90 29.93
N ALA A 42 -33.03 22.94 30.80
CA ALA A 42 -32.33 21.65 30.78
C ALA A 42 -32.59 20.88 29.47
N THR A 43 -33.81 20.96 28.93
CA THR A 43 -34.18 20.35 27.64
C THR A 43 -33.47 21.04 26.47
N ALA A 44 -33.39 22.38 26.48
CA ALA A 44 -32.66 23.15 25.49
C ALA A 44 -31.16 22.86 25.52
N ASP A 45 -30.56 22.78 26.71
CA ASP A 45 -29.15 22.44 26.90
C ASP A 45 -28.88 21.00 26.42
N ALA A 46 -29.74 20.04 26.76
CA ALA A 46 -29.62 18.66 26.28
C ALA A 46 -29.73 18.56 24.75
N ALA A 47 -30.63 19.33 24.13
CA ALA A 47 -30.75 19.39 22.67
C ALA A 47 -29.50 20.01 22.02
N ALA A 48 -28.96 21.08 22.61
CA ALA A 48 -27.74 21.73 22.14
C ALA A 48 -26.52 20.79 22.25
N TRP A 49 -26.38 20.05 23.36
CA TRP A 49 -25.31 19.07 23.53
C TRP A 49 -25.43 17.90 22.56
N LYS A 50 -26.65 17.39 22.34
CA LYS A 50 -26.89 16.33 21.36
C LYS A 50 -26.53 16.76 19.94
N LYS A 51 -26.80 18.02 19.58
CA LYS A 51 -26.39 18.59 18.29
C LYS A 51 -24.87 18.71 18.20
N LYS A 52 -24.22 19.34 19.18
CA LYS A 52 -22.75 19.48 19.22
C LYS A 52 -22.03 18.14 19.13
N TYR A 53 -22.53 17.11 19.82
CA TYR A 53 -21.93 15.78 19.81
C TYR A 53 -22.04 15.12 18.43
N ARG A 54 -23.18 15.28 17.74
CA ARG A 54 -23.36 14.80 16.36
C ARG A 54 -22.42 15.54 15.41
N ASP A 55 -22.39 16.87 15.48
CA ASP A 55 -21.52 17.69 14.64
C ASP A 55 -20.03 17.34 14.88
N GLN A 56 -19.63 17.08 16.12
CA GLN A 56 -18.28 16.63 16.47
C GLN A 56 -17.93 15.23 15.94
N LEU A 57 -18.86 14.29 15.99
CA LEU A 57 -18.66 12.96 15.41
C LEU A 57 -18.51 13.04 13.88
N ASP A 58 -19.33 13.84 13.22
CA ASP A 58 -19.25 14.04 11.77
C ASP A 58 -17.91 14.72 11.39
N ASP A 59 -17.48 15.73 12.15
CA ASP A 59 -16.19 16.39 11.95
C ASP A 59 -14.99 15.46 12.22
N ALA A 60 -15.07 14.61 13.25
CA ALA A 60 -14.02 13.66 13.57
C ALA A 60 -13.90 12.57 12.49
N THR A 61 -15.04 12.05 12.03
CA THR A 61 -15.10 11.04 10.95
C THR A 61 -14.52 11.61 9.66
N ARG A 62 -14.94 12.81 9.26
CA ARG A 62 -14.39 13.48 8.07
C ARG A 62 -12.89 13.73 8.18
N LYS A 63 -12.39 14.14 9.35
CA LYS A 63 -10.95 14.33 9.55
C LYS A 63 -10.17 13.02 9.50
N GLN A 64 -10.74 11.92 9.98
CA GLN A 64 -10.12 10.60 9.86
C GLN A 64 -10.05 10.17 8.39
N GLU A 65 -11.15 10.28 7.64
CA GLU A 65 -11.18 9.96 6.21
C GLU A 65 -10.17 10.81 5.41
N GLU A 66 -10.08 12.12 5.69
CA GLU A 66 -9.08 12.99 5.06
C GLU A 66 -7.65 12.62 5.44
N ALA A 67 -7.42 12.17 6.68
CA ALA A 67 -6.11 11.75 7.15
C ALA A 67 -5.70 10.41 6.52
N GLU A 68 -6.62 9.45 6.45
CA GLU A 68 -6.42 8.15 5.79
C GLU A 68 -6.16 8.33 4.30
N GLU A 69 -6.92 9.18 3.61
CA GLU A 69 -6.70 9.47 2.19
C GLU A 69 -5.34 10.16 1.97
N LYS A 70 -4.94 11.11 2.83
CA LYS A 70 -3.61 11.73 2.76
C LYS A 70 -2.49 10.73 3.05
N GLN A 71 -2.69 9.81 4.00
CA GLN A 71 -1.74 8.75 4.29
C GLN A 71 -1.60 7.82 3.09
N ARG A 72 -2.72 7.32 2.54
CA ARG A 72 -2.72 6.48 1.34
C ARG A 72 -2.02 7.17 0.16
N GLN A 73 -2.33 8.44 -0.10
CA GLN A 73 -1.65 9.21 -1.15
C GLN A 73 -0.15 9.38 -0.90
N THR A 74 0.26 9.49 0.36
CA THR A 74 1.68 9.62 0.73
C THR A 74 2.39 8.28 0.54
N GLU A 75 1.77 7.18 0.98
CA GLU A 75 2.28 5.82 0.82
C GLU A 75 2.37 5.42 -0.66
N GLU A 76 1.34 5.71 -1.46
CA GLU A 76 1.36 5.47 -2.91
C GLU A 76 2.48 6.24 -3.60
N LYS A 77 2.70 7.51 -3.22
CA LYS A 77 3.82 8.30 -3.76
C LYS A 77 5.16 7.70 -3.35
N LEU A 78 5.31 7.32 -2.09
CA LEU A 78 6.54 6.74 -1.56
C LEU A 78 6.87 5.43 -2.29
N ALA A 79 5.90 4.52 -2.41
CA ALA A 79 6.06 3.27 -3.15
C ALA A 79 6.41 3.51 -4.63
N ARG A 80 5.80 4.52 -5.27
CA ARG A 80 6.16 4.91 -6.65
C ARG A 80 7.59 5.42 -6.75
N TYR A 81 8.03 6.23 -5.80
CA TYR A 81 9.41 6.75 -5.78
C TYR A 81 10.42 5.62 -5.57
N GLU A 82 10.18 4.73 -4.60
CA GLU A 82 11.04 3.57 -4.36
C GLU A 82 11.16 2.68 -5.59
N LYS A 83 10.03 2.35 -6.23
CA LYS A 83 10.02 1.61 -7.50
C LYS A 83 10.84 2.32 -8.58
N SER A 84 10.65 3.63 -8.72
CA SER A 84 11.38 4.40 -9.74
C SER A 84 12.89 4.42 -9.50
N VAL A 85 13.33 4.53 -8.25
CA VAL A 85 14.76 4.52 -7.88
C VAL A 85 15.35 3.15 -8.18
N ALA A 86 14.73 2.07 -7.70
CA ALA A 86 15.21 0.71 -7.91
C ALA A 86 15.31 0.35 -9.40
N ILE A 87 14.29 0.68 -10.21
CA ILE A 87 14.34 0.47 -11.66
C ILE A 87 15.45 1.29 -12.30
N SER A 88 15.70 2.53 -11.85
CA SER A 88 16.75 3.37 -12.42
C SER A 88 18.15 2.83 -12.13
N GLU A 89 18.38 2.33 -10.92
CA GLU A 89 19.63 1.68 -10.52
C GLU A 89 19.88 0.42 -11.35
N LEU A 90 18.89 -0.48 -11.44
CA LEU A 90 18.96 -1.67 -12.28
C LEU A 90 19.17 -1.32 -13.75
N THR A 91 18.50 -0.30 -14.26
CA THR A 91 18.69 0.16 -15.66
C THR A 91 20.14 0.58 -15.89
N ASN A 92 20.75 1.29 -14.93
CA ASN A 92 22.15 1.68 -15.02
C ASN A 92 23.10 0.47 -15.03
N GLU A 93 22.80 -0.57 -14.25
CA GLU A 93 23.55 -1.82 -14.26
C GLU A 93 23.46 -2.52 -15.62
N TYR A 94 22.27 -2.66 -16.19
CA TYR A 94 22.12 -3.28 -17.52
C TYR A 94 22.78 -2.45 -18.63
N LEU A 95 22.74 -1.12 -18.56
CA LEU A 95 23.48 -0.26 -19.48
C LEU A 95 24.99 -0.51 -19.40
N LYS A 96 25.56 -0.70 -18.19
CA LYS A 96 26.98 -1.06 -18.02
C LYS A 96 27.31 -2.43 -18.59
N LEU A 97 26.35 -3.35 -18.64
CA LEU A 97 26.47 -4.66 -19.29
C LEU A 97 26.36 -4.58 -20.83
N GLY A 98 26.17 -3.39 -21.39
CA GLY A 98 26.09 -3.18 -22.83
C GLY A 98 24.71 -3.46 -23.42
N TYR A 99 23.66 -3.44 -22.58
CA TYR A 99 22.29 -3.44 -23.09
C TYR A 99 21.99 -2.08 -23.73
N ASP A 100 21.18 -2.10 -24.79
CA ASP A 100 20.57 -0.89 -25.31
C ASP A 100 19.66 -0.22 -24.25
N ALA A 101 19.48 1.09 -24.30
CA ALA A 101 18.75 1.85 -23.30
C ALA A 101 17.30 1.38 -23.09
N ASP A 102 16.59 1.05 -24.17
CA ASP A 102 15.21 0.58 -24.08
C ASP A 102 15.15 -0.85 -23.53
N LEU A 103 16.09 -1.70 -23.95
CA LEU A 103 16.19 -3.08 -23.47
C LEU A 103 16.62 -3.13 -22.00
N ALA A 104 17.54 -2.26 -21.58
CA ALA A 104 18.00 -2.13 -20.20
C ALA A 104 16.85 -1.72 -19.27
N LYS A 105 16.07 -0.70 -19.65
CA LYS A 105 14.91 -0.25 -18.88
C LYS A 105 13.83 -1.32 -18.78
N SER A 106 13.55 -2.02 -19.89
CA SER A 106 12.59 -3.12 -19.94
C SER A 106 13.02 -4.28 -19.05
N THR A 107 14.30 -4.68 -19.11
CA THR A 107 14.89 -5.74 -18.29
C THR A 107 14.88 -5.39 -16.81
N ALA A 108 15.27 -4.15 -16.46
CA ALA A 108 15.21 -3.64 -15.10
C ALA A 108 13.80 -3.65 -14.52
N THR A 109 12.81 -3.23 -15.32
CA THR A 109 11.40 -3.25 -14.91
C THR A 109 10.92 -4.68 -14.71
N ALA A 110 11.23 -5.59 -15.63
CA ALA A 110 10.87 -7.01 -15.52
C ALA A 110 11.51 -7.69 -14.30
N GLN A 111 12.78 -7.38 -14.01
CA GLN A 111 13.49 -7.86 -12.82
C GLN A 111 12.82 -7.35 -11.54
N TYR A 112 12.49 -6.05 -11.46
CA TYR A 112 11.84 -5.46 -10.30
C TYR A 112 10.42 -6.00 -10.08
N ASP A 113 9.64 -6.14 -11.16
CA ASP A 113 8.27 -6.63 -11.11
C ASP A 113 8.17 -8.17 -11.00
N GLY A 114 9.30 -8.89 -10.96
CA GLY A 114 9.33 -10.36 -10.90
C GLY A 114 8.80 -11.05 -12.16
N ASN A 115 8.71 -10.32 -13.28
CA ASN A 115 8.26 -10.86 -14.56
C ASN A 115 9.41 -11.61 -15.24
N THR A 116 9.57 -12.88 -14.86
CA THR A 116 10.64 -13.75 -15.37
C THR A 116 10.53 -14.00 -16.87
N GLU A 117 9.33 -14.11 -17.43
CA GLU A 117 9.13 -14.30 -18.87
C GLU A 117 9.70 -13.12 -19.67
N ALA A 118 9.35 -11.89 -19.28
CA ALA A 118 9.88 -10.69 -19.93
C ALA A 118 11.38 -10.55 -19.71
N LEU A 119 11.87 -10.87 -18.51
CA LEU A 119 13.30 -10.87 -18.19
C LEU A 119 14.10 -11.77 -19.14
N PHE A 120 13.71 -13.04 -19.26
CA PHE A 120 14.39 -14.01 -20.12
C PHE A 120 14.27 -13.65 -21.60
N LYS A 121 13.12 -13.14 -22.04
CA LYS A 121 12.94 -12.66 -23.42
C LYS A 121 13.92 -11.53 -23.75
N ASN A 122 14.07 -10.57 -22.83
CA ASN A 122 14.98 -9.44 -23.04
C ASN A 122 16.46 -9.89 -23.01
N MET A 123 16.82 -10.80 -22.11
CA MET A 123 18.18 -11.37 -22.07
C MET A 123 18.51 -12.09 -23.39
N LYS A 124 17.58 -12.88 -23.93
CA LYS A 124 17.75 -13.54 -25.23
C LYS A 124 17.91 -12.54 -26.37
N GLN A 125 17.15 -11.44 -26.35
CA GLN A 125 17.27 -10.39 -27.35
C GLN A 125 18.65 -9.72 -27.30
N HIS A 126 19.18 -9.44 -26.11
CA HIS A 126 20.53 -8.90 -25.95
C HIS A 126 21.59 -9.86 -26.50
N GLU A 127 21.47 -11.15 -26.19
CA GLU A 127 22.38 -12.17 -26.70
C GLU A 127 22.37 -12.24 -28.24
N GLN A 128 21.19 -12.20 -28.87
CA GLN A 128 21.07 -12.18 -30.32
C GLN A 128 21.76 -10.96 -30.93
N GLN A 129 21.53 -9.77 -30.36
CA GLN A 129 22.19 -8.54 -30.79
C GLN A 129 23.71 -8.64 -30.69
N MET A 130 24.23 -9.22 -29.61
CA MET A 130 25.66 -9.46 -29.46
C MET A 130 26.19 -10.44 -30.50
N GLN A 131 25.52 -11.57 -30.72
CA GLN A 131 25.93 -12.57 -31.71
C GLN A 131 25.98 -11.98 -33.12
N ASP A 132 24.97 -11.20 -33.50
CA ASP A 132 24.90 -10.59 -34.83
C ASP A 132 25.98 -9.52 -35.00
N SER A 133 26.25 -8.71 -33.97
CA SER A 133 27.37 -7.75 -33.99
C SER A 133 28.72 -8.43 -34.20
N ILE A 134 28.94 -9.61 -33.59
CA ILE A 134 30.16 -10.39 -33.75
C ILE A 134 30.27 -10.97 -35.18
N LYS A 135 29.17 -11.47 -35.75
CA LYS A 135 29.15 -11.98 -37.14
C LYS A 135 29.48 -10.87 -38.12
N ASP A 136 28.88 -9.69 -37.96
CA ASP A 136 29.13 -8.52 -38.81
C ASP A 136 30.59 -8.07 -38.73
N LEU A 137 31.15 -8.00 -37.51
CA LEU A 137 32.56 -7.67 -37.32
C LEU A 137 33.46 -8.70 -38.00
N LYS A 138 33.18 -10.00 -37.87
CA LYS A 138 33.96 -11.05 -38.56
C LYS A 138 33.90 -10.90 -40.07
N GLN A 139 32.71 -10.73 -40.64
CA GLN A 139 32.53 -10.57 -42.09
C GLN A 139 33.24 -9.32 -42.63
N LYS A 140 33.25 -8.22 -41.88
CA LYS A 140 33.96 -6.99 -42.24
C LYS A 140 35.49 -7.13 -42.12
N SER A 141 35.96 -7.97 -41.20
CA SER A 141 37.38 -8.24 -40.96
C SER A 141 37.98 -9.21 -41.99
N THR A 142 37.15 -10.08 -42.57
CA THR A 142 37.54 -10.96 -43.67
C THR A 142 37.42 -10.23 -45.00
N SER A 143 38.43 -9.43 -45.37
CA SER A 143 38.59 -9.07 -46.79
C SER A 143 38.67 -10.35 -47.62
N PRO A 144 38.05 -10.42 -48.82
CA PRO A 144 38.21 -11.60 -49.68
C PRO A 144 39.71 -11.86 -49.87
N PRO A 145 40.15 -13.13 -49.80
CA PRO A 145 41.56 -13.45 -49.96
C PRO A 145 42.06 -12.87 -51.29
N PRO A 146 43.31 -12.37 -51.37
CA PRO A 146 43.87 -11.97 -52.66
C PRO A 146 43.70 -13.13 -53.64
N ILE A 147 43.14 -12.85 -54.82
CA ILE A 147 43.06 -13.82 -55.91
C ILE A 147 44.50 -14.11 -56.35
N ASN A 148 45.14 -15.08 -55.71
CA ASN A 148 46.38 -15.67 -56.17
C ASN A 148 46.02 -16.89 -57.00
N ASN A 149 46.23 -16.76 -58.31
CA ASN A 149 46.11 -17.85 -59.25
C ASN A 149 47.27 -18.84 -59.04
N GLY A 150 47.02 -19.91 -58.28
CA GLY A 150 47.83 -21.13 -58.28
C GLY A 150 48.53 -21.45 -56.96
N GLY A 151 48.31 -22.68 -56.49
CA GLY A 151 49.18 -23.35 -55.51
C GLY A 151 48.51 -23.73 -54.21
N ASP A 152 47.99 -24.95 -54.17
CA ASP A 152 47.66 -25.76 -52.99
C ASP A 152 48.66 -25.53 -51.84
N GLN A 153 48.19 -25.11 -50.66
CA GLN A 153 48.78 -25.39 -49.34
C GLN A 153 47.71 -25.23 -48.25
N ASN A 154 47.35 -26.36 -47.64
CA ASN A 154 46.55 -26.50 -46.43
C ASN A 154 47.26 -25.84 -45.22
N ILE A 155 46.66 -24.80 -44.65
CA ILE A 155 47.04 -24.26 -43.33
C ILE A 155 45.77 -24.29 -42.46
N PRO A 156 45.69 -25.14 -41.42
CA PRO A 156 44.56 -25.10 -40.50
C PRO A 156 44.69 -23.87 -39.60
N SER A 157 43.67 -23.01 -39.61
CA SER A 157 43.55 -21.89 -38.66
C SER A 157 43.43 -22.41 -37.22
N PRO A 158 44.05 -21.75 -36.23
CA PRO A 158 43.99 -22.17 -34.83
C PRO A 158 42.60 -21.90 -34.28
N ASP A 159 41.83 -22.97 -34.07
CA ASP A 159 40.52 -22.94 -33.45
C ASP A 159 40.65 -22.46 -32.00
N MET A 160 40.06 -21.30 -31.69
CA MET A 160 40.12 -20.69 -30.37
C MET A 160 39.18 -21.45 -29.42
N ALA A 161 39.77 -22.19 -28.50
CA ALA A 161 39.14 -22.56 -27.24
C ALA A 161 38.91 -21.29 -26.39
N VAL A 162 37.89 -20.51 -26.76
CA VAL A 162 37.25 -19.58 -25.82
C VAL A 162 36.16 -20.40 -25.13
N SER A 163 36.47 -20.85 -23.91
CA SER A 163 35.51 -21.41 -22.96
C SER A 163 34.21 -20.61 -23.05
N ASN A 164 33.15 -21.26 -23.52
CA ASN A 164 31.86 -20.64 -23.81
C ASN A 164 31.00 -20.69 -22.54
N PRO A 165 30.91 -19.64 -21.71
CA PRO A 165 30.03 -19.62 -20.54
C PRO A 165 28.54 -19.74 -20.92
N LEU A 166 28.21 -19.54 -22.20
CA LEU A 166 26.84 -19.55 -22.74
C LEU A 166 26.29 -20.96 -23.04
N GLY A 167 27.15 -21.99 -23.08
CA GLY A 167 26.67 -23.37 -23.24
C GLY A 167 25.79 -23.83 -22.06
N TYR A 168 26.02 -23.24 -20.88
CA TYR A 168 25.34 -23.63 -19.65
C TYR A 168 23.91 -23.05 -19.57
N VAL A 169 23.69 -21.82 -20.04
CA VAL A 169 22.36 -21.17 -20.00
C VAL A 169 21.40 -21.79 -21.01
N SER A 170 21.88 -22.13 -22.22
CA SER A 170 21.06 -22.86 -23.19
C SER A 170 20.72 -24.27 -22.70
N GLN A 171 21.66 -24.95 -22.03
CA GLN A 171 21.41 -26.26 -21.40
C GLN A 171 20.34 -26.20 -20.32
N ILE A 172 20.39 -25.18 -19.45
CA ILE A 172 19.39 -25.01 -18.39
C ILE A 172 18.00 -24.74 -18.98
N LEU A 173 17.91 -23.93 -20.04
CA LEU A 173 16.63 -23.65 -20.71
C LEU A 173 16.01 -24.88 -21.40
N ASP A 174 16.83 -25.77 -21.95
CA ASP A 174 16.34 -27.03 -22.53
C ASP A 174 15.96 -28.05 -21.44
N GLN A 175 16.67 -28.07 -20.31
CA GLN A 175 16.29 -28.91 -19.16
C GLN A 175 14.96 -28.48 -18.55
N CYS A 176 14.71 -27.17 -18.38
CA CYS A 176 13.42 -26.69 -17.86
C CYS A 176 12.23 -26.94 -18.80
N LYS A 177 12.46 -27.13 -20.10
CA LYS A 177 11.39 -27.51 -21.05
C LYS A 177 11.10 -29.01 -21.04
N GLY A 178 12.09 -29.85 -20.73
CA GLY A 178 11.91 -31.30 -20.66
C GLY A 178 11.11 -31.77 -19.44
N GLU A 179 11.11 -31.01 -18.34
CA GLU A 179 10.43 -31.38 -17.09
C GLU A 179 8.94 -30.95 -17.04
N GLN A 180 8.38 -30.36 -18.10
CA GLN A 180 6.95 -30.00 -18.16
C GLN A 180 6.11 -30.93 -19.06
N GLU A 181 6.70 -31.99 -19.63
CA GLU A 181 6.00 -32.96 -20.48
C GLU A 181 6.00 -34.41 -19.93
N GLU A 182 6.27 -34.62 -18.64
CA GLU A 182 6.04 -35.91 -17.95
C GLU A 182 5.09 -35.76 -16.76
#